data_AF-A0A2H5XTI7-F1
#
_entry.id   AF-A0A2H5XTI7-F1
#
_cell.length_a   1.000
_cell.length_b   1.000
_cell.length_c   1.000
_cell.angle_alpha   90.00
_cell.angle_beta   90.00
_cell.angle_gamma   90.00
#
_symmetry.space_group_name_H-M   'P 1'
#
loop_
_entity.id
_entity.type
_entity.pdbx_description
1 polymer ?
#
loop_
_entity_poly.entity_id
_entity_poly.type
_entity_poly.pdbx_seq_one_letter_code
_entity_poly.pdbx_strand_id
1 'polypeptide(L)'
;MGAKILINAISYYEVKRELLAVSATRKLEKFENFCENFSLALLDSKDIFDKSAQIYADLKKKGKLIKDADILIASTVISKNSILVSNDTDFSKI
;
A
#
# COMPACT_ATOMS: atom_id res chain seq x y z
N MET A 1 -15.35 20.48 4.23
CA MET A 1 -13.97 19.99 4.48
C MET A 1 -13.68 18.88 3.49
N GLY A 2 -12.55 18.95 2.77
CA GLY A 2 -12.15 17.88 1.84
C GLY A 2 -11.60 16.67 2.59
N ALA A 3 -11.71 15.48 1.99
CA ALA A 3 -11.11 14.26 2.55
C ALA A 3 -9.57 14.33 2.47
N LYS A 4 -8.87 13.87 3.51
CA LYS A 4 -7.41 13.76 3.51
C LYS A 4 -7.00 12.58 2.64
N ILE A 5 -6.20 12.84 1.61
CA ILE A 5 -5.64 11.81 0.73
C ILE A 5 -4.23 11.47 1.22
N LEU A 6 -3.93 10.18 1.35
CA LEU A 6 -2.61 9.67 1.72
C LEU A 6 -2.12 8.69 0.67
N ILE A 7 -0.80 8.63 0.48
CA ILE A 7 -0.15 7.59 -0.31
C ILE A 7 0.26 6.46 0.63
N ASN A 8 -0.05 5.20 0.30
CA ASN A 8 0.45 4.08 1.10
C ASN A 8 1.98 4.00 1.00
N ALA A 9 2.66 3.82 2.15
CA ALA A 9 4.13 3.80 2.20
C ALA A 9 4.74 2.64 1.37
N ILE A 10 4.04 1.51 1.26
CA ILE A 10 4.46 0.38 0.42
C ILE A 10 4.37 0.76 -1.04
N SER A 11 3.23 1.29 -1.51
CA SER A 11 3.09 1.74 -2.89
C SER A 11 4.12 2.82 -3.25
N TYR A 12 4.43 3.75 -2.33
CA TYR A 12 5.51 4.72 -2.50
C TYR A 12 6.86 4.02 -2.71
N TYR A 13 7.19 3.05 -1.85
CA TYR A 13 8.43 2.29 -1.94
C TYR A 13 8.52 1.48 -3.23
N GLU A 14 7.45 0.83 -3.67
CA GLU A 14 7.43 0.02 -4.89
C GLU A 14 7.66 0.86 -6.15
N VAL A 15 7.01 2.02 -6.26
CA VAL A 15 7.25 2.92 -7.39
C VAL A 15 8.68 3.47 -7.35
N LYS A 16 9.15 3.93 -6.17
CA LYS A 16 10.48 4.52 -6.04
C LYS A 16 11.60 3.52 -6.36
N ARG A 17 11.52 2.30 -5.81
CA ARG A 17 12.56 1.27 -6.03
C ARG A 17 12.64 0.85 -7.50
N GLU A 18 11.50 0.78 -8.19
CA GLU A 18 11.46 0.41 -9.62
C GLU A 18 12.08 1.50 -10.48
N LEU A 19 11.72 2.76 -10.24
CA LEU A 19 12.30 3.91 -10.95
C LEU A 19 13.83 4.01 -10.74
N LEU A 20 14.30 3.73 -9.53
CA LEU A 20 15.73 3.64 -9.22
C LEU A 20 16.40 2.48 -9.96
N ALA A 21 15.79 1.29 -9.95
CA ALA A 21 16.34 0.08 -10.58
C ALA A 21 16.57 0.25 -12.09
N VAL A 22 15.70 1.02 -12.77
CA VAL A 22 15.83 1.32 -14.21
C VAL A 22 16.54 2.65 -14.50
N SER A 23 17.10 3.31 -13.48
CA SER A 23 17.77 4.63 -13.59
C SER A 23 16.92 5.71 -14.29
N ALA A 24 15.59 5.69 -14.09
CA ALA A 24 14.67 6.62 -14.74
C ALA A 24 14.61 7.98 -14.02
N THR A 25 15.74 8.69 -13.98
CA THR A 25 15.93 9.96 -13.23
C THR A 25 14.81 10.99 -13.43
N ARG A 26 14.41 11.25 -14.68
CA ARG A 26 13.33 12.22 -14.98
C ARG A 26 11.96 11.77 -14.46
N LYS A 27 11.67 10.46 -14.43
CA LYS A 27 10.42 9.94 -13.87
C LYS A 27 10.46 9.96 -12.34
N LEU A 28 11.63 9.68 -11.75
CA LEU A 28 11.85 9.75 -10.32
C LEU A 28 11.60 11.16 -9.78
N GLU A 29 12.19 12.18 -10.41
CA GLU A 29 11.98 13.58 -10.02
C GLU A 29 10.49 13.97 -10.06
N LYS A 30 9.78 13.60 -11.14
CA LYS A 30 8.33 13.85 -11.25
C LYS A 30 7.53 13.12 -10.17
N PHE A 31 7.93 11.89 -9.84
CA PHE A 31 7.28 11.11 -8.81
C PHE A 31 7.50 11.72 -7.42
N GLU A 32 8.72 12.13 -7.10
CA GLU A 32 9.05 12.78 -5.83
C GLU A 32 8.27 14.10 -5.67
N ASN A 33 8.29 14.96 -6.68
CA ASN A 33 7.51 16.21 -6.69
C ASN A 33 6.00 15.97 -6.53
N PHE A 34 5.47 14.89 -7.12
CA PHE A 34 4.06 14.50 -6.92
C PHE A 34 3.79 14.12 -5.46
N CYS A 35 4.65 13.29 -4.86
CA CYS A 35 4.50 12.79 -3.51
C CYS A 35 4.61 13.88 -2.42
N GLU A 36 5.31 14.99 -2.67
CA GLU A 36 5.41 16.12 -1.73
C GLU A 36 4.05 16.70 -1.33
N ASN A 37 3.02 16.52 -2.16
CA ASN A 37 1.67 17.02 -1.91
C ASN A 37 0.85 16.11 -0.97
N PHE A 38 1.37 14.94 -0.58
CA PHE A 38 0.63 13.94 0.18
C PHE A 38 1.43 13.40 1.36
N SER A 39 0.74 13.12 2.47
CA SER A 39 1.34 12.37 3.57
C SER A 39 1.36 10.87 3.26
N LEU A 40 2.29 10.14 3.87
CA LEU A 40 2.33 8.68 3.79
C LEU A 40 1.45 8.01 4.86
N ALA A 41 0.74 6.95 4.47
CA ALA A 41 0.15 6.00 5.41
C ALA A 41 1.20 4.94 5.75
N LEU A 42 1.80 5.08 6.95
CA LEU A 42 2.90 4.24 7.43
C LEU A 42 2.43 2.92 8.06
N LEU A 43 3.33 1.95 8.12
CA LEU A 43 3.22 0.72 8.92
C LEU A 43 3.70 1.01 10.36
N ASP A 44 2.95 1.85 11.07
CA ASP A 44 3.38 2.48 12.33
C ASP A 44 2.79 1.85 13.59
N SER A 45 2.03 0.77 13.47
CA SER A 45 1.38 0.12 14.60
C SER A 45 1.40 -1.40 14.48
N LYS A 46 1.52 -2.07 15.63
CA LYS A 46 1.47 -3.54 15.73
C LYS A 46 0.18 -4.11 15.13
N ASP A 47 -0.94 -3.42 15.31
CA ASP A 47 -2.26 -3.85 14.83
C ASP A 47 -2.31 -4.04 13.30
N ILE A 48 -1.54 -3.25 12.54
CA ILE A 48 -1.42 -3.42 11.07
C ILE A 48 -0.79 -4.77 10.74
N PHE A 49 0.25 -5.16 11.49
CA PHE A 49 0.95 -6.43 11.28
C PHE A 49 0.11 -7.62 11.75
N ASP A 50 -0.52 -7.54 12.92
CA ASP A 50 -1.42 -8.58 13.41
C ASP A 50 -2.59 -8.79 12.43
N LYS A 51 -3.17 -7.70 11.90
CA LYS A 51 -4.22 -7.79 10.89
C LYS A 51 -3.73 -8.39 9.57
N SER A 52 -2.51 -8.06 9.14
CA SER A 52 -1.90 -8.64 7.95
C SER A 52 -1.71 -10.15 8.07
N ALA A 53 -1.23 -10.63 9.23
CA ALA A 53 -1.07 -12.06 9.51
C ALA A 53 -2.41 -12.81 9.48
N GLN A 54 -3.47 -12.19 10.02
CA GLN A 54 -4.82 -12.74 9.96
C GLN A 54 -5.33 -12.86 8.50
N ILE A 55 -5.20 -11.79 7.71
CA ILE A 55 -5.60 -11.78 6.30
C ILE A 55 -4.83 -12.87 5.52
N TYR A 56 -3.51 -12.96 5.71
CA TYR A 56 -2.68 -13.98 5.07
C TYR A 56 -3.17 -15.39 5.40
N ALA A 57 -3.40 -15.70 6.69
CA ALA A 57 -3.86 -17.01 7.12
C ALA A 57 -5.20 -17.38 6.48
N ASP A 58 -6.12 -16.41 6.39
CA ASP A 58 -7.44 -16.62 5.80
C ASP A 58 -7.38 -16.82 4.28
N LEU A 59 -6.58 -16.02 3.57
CA LEU A 59 -6.36 -16.19 2.13
C LEU A 59 -5.65 -17.51 1.80
N LYS A 60 -4.68 -17.92 2.63
CA LYS A 60 -3.98 -19.20 2.50
C LYS A 60 -4.92 -20.38 2.62
N LYS A 61 -5.78 -20.40 3.64
CA LYS A 61 -6.81 -21.43 3.83
C LYS A 61 -7.77 -21.51 2.64
N LYS A 62 -8.08 -20.37 2.02
CA LYS A 62 -8.98 -20.28 0.85
C LYS A 62 -8.29 -20.61 -0.48
N GLY A 63 -6.97 -20.82 -0.51
CA GLY A 63 -6.21 -21.00 -1.76
C GLY A 63 -6.18 -19.75 -2.64
N LYS A 64 -6.33 -18.55 -2.05
CA LYS A 64 -6.44 -17.26 -2.73
C LYS A 64 -5.34 -16.28 -2.32
N LEU A 65 -4.14 -16.78 -2.03
CA LEU A 65 -3.01 -15.91 -1.67
C LEU A 65 -2.75 -14.85 -2.74
N ILE A 66 -2.50 -13.64 -2.26
CA ILE A 66 -2.05 -12.48 -3.04
C ILE A 66 -0.67 -12.07 -2.51
N LYS A 67 -0.07 -11.02 -3.07
CA LYS A 67 1.25 -10.56 -2.64
C LYS A 67 1.20 -10.03 -1.21
N ASP A 68 2.28 -10.22 -0.46
CA ASP A 68 2.40 -9.69 0.91
C ASP A 68 2.28 -8.15 0.93
N ALA A 69 2.73 -7.46 -0.12
CA ALA A 69 2.54 -6.02 -0.29
C ALA A 69 1.06 -5.62 -0.26
N ASP A 70 0.20 -6.32 -1.03
CA ASP A 70 -1.23 -6.03 -1.07
C ASP A 70 -1.91 -6.36 0.27
N ILE A 71 -1.48 -7.43 0.93
CA ILE A 71 -1.97 -7.78 2.27
C ILE A 71 -1.63 -6.67 3.28
N LEU A 72 -0.41 -6.13 3.26
CA LEU A 72 0.01 -5.05 4.14
C LEU A 72 -0.65 -3.71 3.80
N ILE A 73 -0.90 -3.43 2.52
CA ILE A 73 -1.67 -2.26 2.08
C ILE A 73 -3.10 -2.35 2.64
N ALA A 74 -3.77 -3.48 2.44
CA ALA A 74 -5.12 -3.70 2.93
C ALA A 74 -5.21 -3.65 4.45
N SER A 75 -4.26 -4.25 5.17
CA SER A 75 -4.25 -4.19 6.63
C SER A 75 -4.04 -2.75 7.13
N THR A 76 -3.22 -1.95 6.47
CA THR A 76 -3.04 -0.52 6.77
C THR A 76 -4.35 0.24 6.61
N VAL A 77 -5.07 0.01 5.50
CA VAL A 77 -6.36 0.66 5.21
C VAL A 77 -7.39 0.30 6.28
N ILE A 78 -7.51 -1.00 6.60
CA ILE A 78 -8.49 -1.48 7.59
C ILE A 78 -8.16 -0.93 8.99
N SER A 79 -6.90 -1.02 9.43
CA SER A 79 -6.50 -0.56 10.77
C SER A 79 -6.62 0.96 10.94
N LYS A 80 -6.46 1.73 9.87
CA LYS A 80 -6.62 3.20 9.88
C LYS A 80 -8.04 3.67 9.50
N ASN A 81 -9.01 2.75 9.36
CA ASN A 81 -10.39 3.03 8.95
C ASN A 81 -10.48 3.97 7.73
N SER A 82 -9.67 3.69 6.71
CA SER A 82 -9.55 4.51 5.50
C SER A 82 -10.24 3.85 4.31
N ILE A 83 -10.43 4.60 3.22
CA ILE A 83 -10.93 4.07 1.94
C ILE A 83 -9.74 3.80 1.03
N LEU A 84 -9.65 2.58 0.48
CA LEU A 84 -8.67 2.26 -0.55
C LEU A 84 -9.19 2.69 -1.93
N VAL A 85 -8.39 3.48 -2.63
CA VAL A 85 -8.60 3.77 -4.06
C VAL A 85 -7.55 2.99 -4.83
N SER A 86 -7.97 1.96 -5.57
CA SER A 86 -7.08 1.08 -6.33
C SER A 86 -7.77 0.58 -7.59
N ASN A 87 -6.99 0.27 -8.62
CA ASN A 87 -7.43 -0.46 -9.81
C ASN A 87 -7.01 -1.94 -9.77
N ASP A 88 -6.39 -2.39 -8.68
CA ASP A 88 -6.01 -3.79 -8.50
C ASP A 88 -7.20 -4.60 -7.99
N THR A 89 -7.62 -5.59 -8.77
CA THR A 89 -8.73 -6.48 -8.44
C THR A 89 -8.42 -7.45 -7.31
N ASP A 90 -7.14 -7.67 -6.96
CA ASP A 90 -6.75 -8.60 -5.90
C ASP A 90 -7.31 -8.17 -4.53
N PHE A 91 -7.53 -6.87 -4.31
CA PHE A 91 -8.17 -6.37 -3.10
C PHE A 91 -9.61 -6.86 -2.91
N SER A 92 -10.30 -7.32 -3.96
CA SER A 92 -11.64 -7.90 -3.83
C SER A 92 -11.66 -9.27 -3.14
N LYS A 93 -10.49 -9.86 -2.87
CA LYS A 93 -10.35 -11.15 -2.18
C LYS A 93 -10.33 -11.01 -0.65
N ILE A 94 -10.17 -9.79 -0.15
CA ILE A 94 -10.04 -9.45 1.28
C ILE A 94 -11.39 -9.09 1.87
#